data_AF-A0A7X8ING7-F1
#
_entry.id   AF-A0A7X8ING7-F1
#
_cell.length_a   1.000
_cell.length_b   1.000
_cell.length_c   1.000
_cell.angle_alpha   90.00
_cell.angle_beta   90.00
_cell.angle_gamma   90.00
#
_symmetry.space_group_name_H-M   'P 1'
#
loop_
_entity.id
_entity.type
_entity.pdbx_description
1 polymer ?
#
loop_
_entity_poly.entity_id
_entity_poly.type
_entity_poly.pdbx_seq_one_letter_code
_entity_poly.pdbx_strand_id
1 'polypeptide(L)'
;MKKFLLNRRGAAIPVVFLLIIPLMFAIGIGGFKIVSMITIADIDIQESVAYAVKDAAGRMHQESQADGYMRIVSDSAHESFRLSLAKNLGLNKDDLTPVTSKFAGAPRYWLMVYNGHDDYAGAASCRLYYFNGMTVTVTELINNGFPQSFAISETGIVLGEGGSYAVKLETPGVVALIEIEPKKIVAGNINKIQRWASARMVSVGGSFSII
;
A
#
# COMPACT_ATOMS: atom_id res chain seq x y z
N MET A 1 33.16 61.56 -12.40
CA MET A 1 32.13 60.49 -12.38
C MET A 1 31.17 60.57 -13.58
N LYS A 2 31.65 60.43 -14.82
CA LYS A 2 30.77 60.54 -16.02
C LYS A 2 31.26 59.68 -17.20
N LYS A 3 31.81 58.49 -16.93
CA LYS A 3 32.27 57.54 -17.98
C LYS A 3 31.83 56.10 -17.75
N PHE A 4 30.69 55.88 -17.08
CA PHE A 4 30.12 54.54 -16.89
C PHE A 4 28.78 54.30 -17.63
N LEU A 5 28.32 55.26 -18.44
CA LEU A 5 26.99 55.23 -19.06
C LEU A 5 27.00 55.18 -20.60
N LEU A 6 28.11 54.83 -21.23
CA LEU A 6 28.21 54.72 -22.69
C LEU A 6 28.75 53.37 -23.16
N ASN A 7 28.40 52.30 -22.45
CA ASN A 7 28.66 50.95 -22.91
C ASN A 7 27.34 50.15 -22.95
N ARG A 8 26.61 50.26 -24.07
CA ARG A 8 25.35 49.51 -24.32
C ARG A 8 25.53 47.98 -24.22
N ARG A 9 26.77 47.48 -24.28
CA ARG A 9 27.10 46.06 -24.05
C ARG A 9 27.21 45.68 -22.56
N GLY A 10 27.56 46.61 -21.67
CA GLY A 10 27.72 46.35 -20.24
C GLY A 10 26.41 46.34 -19.45
N ALA A 11 25.40 47.08 -19.91
CA ALA A 11 24.07 47.10 -19.30
C ALA A 11 23.19 45.90 -19.69
N ALA A 12 23.50 45.20 -20.78
CA ALA A 12 22.74 44.02 -21.22
C ALA A 12 22.93 42.81 -20.29
N ILE A 13 24.14 42.62 -19.76
CA ILE A 13 24.50 41.51 -18.87
C ILE A 13 23.65 41.51 -17.58
N PRO A 14 23.55 42.60 -16.80
CA PRO A 14 22.73 42.60 -15.59
C PRO A 14 21.24 42.46 -15.89
N VAL A 15 20.73 42.97 -17.02
CA VAL A 15 19.32 42.83 -17.42
C VAL A 15 18.98 41.37 -17.78
N VAL A 16 19.87 40.68 -18.51
CA VAL A 16 19.71 39.25 -18.81
C VAL A 16 19.79 38.41 -17.53
N PHE A 17 20.70 38.73 -16.61
CA PHE A 17 20.77 38.06 -15.31
C PHE A 17 19.49 38.25 -14.48
N LEU A 18 18.92 39.47 -14.49
CA LEU A 18 17.67 39.80 -13.80
C LEU A 18 16.45 39.07 -14.38
N LEU A 19 16.49 38.68 -15.66
CA LEU A 19 15.47 37.84 -16.30
C LEU A 19 15.68 36.34 -16.05
N ILE A 20 16.93 35.89 -15.99
CA ILE A 20 17.27 34.47 -15.80
C ILE A 20 16.99 34.02 -14.35
N ILE A 21 17.29 34.86 -13.35
CA ILE A 21 17.06 34.53 -11.93
C ILE A 21 15.59 34.12 -11.66
N PRO A 22 14.57 34.94 -11.98
CA PRO A 22 13.17 34.55 -11.76
C PRO A 22 12.76 33.32 -12.58
N LEU A 23 13.33 33.12 -13.76
CA LEU A 23 13.08 31.92 -14.57
C LEU A 23 13.66 30.66 -13.92
N MET A 24 14.87 30.73 -13.35
CA MET A 24 15.47 29.63 -12.58
C MET A 24 14.66 29.30 -11.32
N PHE A 25 14.16 30.32 -10.61
CA PHE A 25 13.26 30.10 -9.47
C PHE A 25 11.94 29.46 -9.89
N ALA A 26 11.35 29.89 -11.01
CA ALA A 26 10.12 29.30 -11.53
C ALA A 26 10.28 27.81 -11.89
N ILE A 27 11.40 27.45 -12.53
CA ILE A 27 11.73 26.05 -12.88
C ILE A 27 12.00 25.22 -11.61
N GLY A 28 12.75 25.77 -10.65
CA GLY A 28 13.05 25.09 -9.38
C GLY A 28 11.79 24.79 -8.57
N ILE A 29 10.90 25.78 -8.38
CA ILE A 29 9.68 25.63 -7.59
C ILE A 29 8.71 24.62 -8.22
N GLY A 30 8.67 24.51 -9.56
CA GLY A 30 7.87 23.53 -10.27
C GLY A 30 8.32 22.09 -10.04
N GLY A 31 9.64 21.84 -10.05
CA GLY A 31 10.20 20.49 -9.87
C GLY A 31 10.04 19.92 -8.46
N PHE A 32 10.25 20.75 -7.43
CA PHE A 32 10.17 20.28 -6.03
C PHE A 32 8.75 19.85 -5.60
N LYS A 33 7.72 20.49 -6.14
CA LYS A 33 6.31 20.19 -5.77
C LYS A 33 5.82 18.83 -6.27
N ILE A 34 6.34 18.36 -7.41
CA ILE A 34 5.90 17.09 -8.00
C ILE A 34 6.55 15.91 -7.29
N VAL A 35 7.86 16.00 -7.01
CA VAL A 35 8.60 14.94 -6.32
C VAL A 35 8.08 14.77 -4.89
N SER A 36 7.83 15.85 -4.16
CA SER A 36 7.33 15.76 -2.78
C SER A 36 5.91 15.18 -2.70
N MET A 37 5.04 15.48 -3.66
CA MET A 37 3.66 14.95 -3.66
C MET A 37 3.62 13.44 -3.91
N ILE A 38 4.48 12.92 -4.80
CA ILE A 38 4.57 11.46 -5.05
C ILE A 38 5.05 10.75 -3.78
N THR A 39 6.07 11.27 -3.10
CA THR A 39 6.59 10.66 -1.86
C THR A 39 5.56 10.66 -0.73
N ILE A 40 4.75 11.72 -0.58
CA ILE A 40 3.70 11.76 0.46
C ILE A 40 2.59 10.75 0.16
N ALA A 41 2.09 10.71 -1.08
CA ALA A 41 1.07 9.74 -1.46
C ALA A 41 1.54 8.30 -1.25
N ASP A 42 2.83 8.07 -1.48
CA ASP A 42 3.46 6.77 -1.30
C ASP A 42 3.52 6.31 0.16
N ILE A 43 3.89 7.22 1.07
CA ILE A 43 3.90 6.98 2.52
C ILE A 43 2.47 6.74 3.02
N ASP A 44 1.52 7.58 2.61
CA ASP A 44 0.10 7.45 2.98
C ASP A 44 -0.46 6.07 2.59
N ILE A 45 -0.12 5.58 1.39
CA ILE A 45 -0.54 4.25 0.93
C ILE A 45 0.11 3.17 1.79
N GLN A 46 1.42 3.22 2.01
CA GLN A 46 2.12 2.21 2.81
C GLN A 46 1.55 2.10 4.24
N GLU A 47 1.31 3.21 4.90
CA GLU A 47 0.70 3.23 6.24
C GLU A 47 -0.73 2.69 6.19
N SER A 48 -1.52 3.10 5.20
CA SER A 48 -2.89 2.64 5.03
C SER A 48 -2.98 1.11 4.85
N VAL A 49 -2.08 0.53 4.04
CA VAL A 49 -1.97 -0.92 3.85
C VAL A 49 -1.60 -1.59 5.17
N ALA A 50 -0.60 -1.08 5.89
CA ALA A 50 -0.14 -1.65 7.15
C ALA A 50 -1.27 -1.68 8.20
N TYR A 51 -2.03 -0.59 8.36
CA TYR A 51 -3.17 -0.57 9.28
C TYR A 51 -4.28 -1.53 8.85
N ALA A 52 -4.61 -1.58 7.55
CA ALA A 52 -5.66 -2.48 7.05
C ALA A 52 -5.29 -3.96 7.26
N VAL A 53 -4.02 -4.33 7.05
CA VAL A 53 -3.53 -5.70 7.28
C VAL A 53 -3.56 -6.06 8.76
N LYS A 54 -3.22 -5.12 9.65
CA LYS A 54 -3.32 -5.35 11.11
C LYS A 54 -4.77 -5.53 11.57
N ASP A 55 -5.69 -4.71 11.07
CA ASP A 55 -7.11 -4.84 11.37
C ASP A 55 -7.69 -6.17 10.84
N ALA A 56 -7.27 -6.61 9.65
CA ALA A 56 -7.61 -7.91 9.10
C ALA A 56 -7.10 -9.07 9.96
N ALA A 57 -5.83 -9.01 10.39
CA ALA A 57 -5.24 -10.02 11.27
C ALA A 57 -5.94 -10.11 12.64
N GLY A 58 -6.55 -9.01 13.09
CA GLY A 58 -7.34 -8.96 14.33
C GLY A 58 -8.70 -9.68 14.27
N ARG A 59 -9.15 -10.13 13.09
CA ARG A 59 -10.43 -10.83 12.93
C ARG A 59 -10.30 -12.31 13.27
N MET A 60 -10.12 -12.58 14.56
CA MET A 60 -9.96 -13.92 15.08
C MET A 60 -11.29 -14.65 15.28
N HIS A 61 -11.25 -15.97 15.19
CA HIS A 61 -12.34 -16.85 15.59
C HIS A 61 -12.36 -16.97 17.13
N GLN A 62 -13.51 -16.67 17.75
CA GLN A 62 -13.63 -16.58 19.21
C GLN A 62 -13.34 -17.92 19.92
N GLU A 63 -13.87 -19.02 19.41
CA GLU A 63 -13.64 -20.37 19.98
C GLU A 63 -12.16 -20.75 19.90
N SER A 64 -11.56 -20.55 18.73
CA SER A 64 -10.12 -20.73 18.48
C SER A 64 -9.24 -19.94 19.46
N GLN A 65 -9.64 -18.72 19.80
CA GLN A 65 -8.95 -17.91 20.80
C GLN A 65 -9.08 -18.51 22.22
N ALA A 66 -10.24 -19.03 22.58
CA ALA A 66 -10.47 -19.70 23.86
C ALA A 66 -9.69 -21.01 23.99
N ASP A 67 -9.53 -21.74 22.89
CA ASP A 67 -8.77 -23.00 22.83
C ASP A 67 -7.24 -22.78 22.77
N GLY A 68 -6.80 -21.52 22.68
CA GLY A 68 -5.38 -21.14 22.64
C GLY A 68 -4.73 -21.31 21.25
N TYR A 69 -5.48 -21.72 20.23
CA TYR A 69 -5.02 -21.83 18.86
C TYR A 69 -5.56 -20.65 18.06
N MET A 70 -4.83 -19.55 17.93
CA MET A 70 -5.33 -18.41 17.16
C MET A 70 -5.62 -18.81 15.70
N ARG A 71 -6.78 -18.41 15.20
CA ARG A 71 -7.17 -18.55 13.80
C ARG A 71 -7.94 -17.31 13.37
N ILE A 72 -7.69 -16.86 12.16
CA ILE A 72 -8.27 -15.70 11.53
C ILE A 72 -9.47 -16.17 10.69
N VAL A 73 -10.64 -15.57 10.91
CA VAL A 73 -11.82 -15.81 10.08
C VAL A 73 -11.60 -15.10 8.74
N SER A 74 -11.40 -15.86 7.66
CA SER A 74 -10.88 -15.32 6.41
C SER A 74 -11.79 -14.27 5.77
N ASP A 75 -13.10 -14.52 5.75
CA ASP A 75 -14.07 -13.60 5.13
C ASP A 75 -14.24 -12.32 5.96
N SER A 76 -14.29 -12.44 7.29
CA SER A 76 -14.32 -11.29 8.19
C SER A 76 -13.03 -10.45 8.09
N ALA A 77 -11.87 -11.10 7.96
CA ALA A 77 -10.59 -10.43 7.75
C ALA A 77 -10.56 -9.65 6.43
N HIS A 78 -11.09 -10.23 5.36
CA HIS A 78 -11.23 -9.57 4.06
C HIS A 78 -12.17 -8.36 4.12
N GLU A 79 -13.32 -8.49 4.76
CA GLU A 79 -14.24 -7.36 4.96
C GLU A 79 -13.59 -6.23 5.76
N SER A 80 -12.94 -6.56 6.88
CA SER A 80 -12.23 -5.58 7.72
C SER A 80 -11.12 -4.87 6.97
N PHE A 81 -10.33 -5.62 6.20
CA PHE A 81 -9.30 -5.07 5.32
C PHE A 81 -9.89 -4.03 4.36
N ARG A 82 -10.98 -4.37 3.66
CA ARG A 82 -11.64 -3.46 2.72
C ARG A 82 -12.13 -2.19 3.40
N LEU A 83 -12.79 -2.32 4.55
CA LEU A 83 -13.33 -1.17 5.29
C LEU A 83 -12.23 -0.25 5.81
N SER A 84 -11.16 -0.82 6.37
CA SER A 84 -10.01 -0.06 6.85
C SER A 84 -9.25 0.61 5.71
N LEU A 85 -9.05 -0.09 4.59
CA LEU A 85 -8.44 0.49 3.39
C LEU A 85 -9.27 1.65 2.84
N ALA A 86 -10.59 1.46 2.72
CA ALA A 86 -11.50 2.50 2.24
C ALA A 86 -11.44 3.75 3.13
N LYS A 87 -11.47 3.55 4.45
CA LYS A 87 -11.38 4.63 5.42
C LYS A 87 -10.06 5.39 5.31
N ASN A 88 -8.94 4.69 5.26
CA ASN A 88 -7.60 5.29 5.31
C ASN A 88 -7.24 6.02 4.00
N LEU A 89 -7.65 5.48 2.85
CA LEU A 89 -7.40 6.08 1.55
C LEU A 89 -8.50 7.06 1.08
N GLY A 90 -9.59 7.21 1.84
CA GLY A 90 -10.71 8.06 1.43
C GLY A 90 -11.44 7.51 0.21
N LEU A 91 -11.70 6.21 0.19
CA LEU A 91 -12.46 5.50 -0.83
C LEU A 91 -13.88 5.21 -0.30
N ASN A 92 -14.79 4.95 -1.23
CA ASN A 92 -16.12 4.46 -0.91
C ASN A 92 -16.02 3.04 -0.34
N LYS A 93 -16.79 2.74 0.70
CA LYS A 93 -16.74 1.46 1.41
C LYS A 93 -17.27 0.30 0.57
N ASP A 94 -18.22 0.58 -0.32
CA ASP A 94 -18.96 -0.45 -1.05
C ASP A 94 -18.19 -0.96 -2.26
N ASP A 95 -17.62 -0.03 -3.04
CA ASP A 95 -16.96 -0.32 -4.34
C ASP A 95 -15.47 0.07 -4.38
N LEU A 96 -14.94 0.67 -3.31
CA LEU A 96 -13.55 1.17 -3.23
C LEU A 96 -13.22 2.24 -4.28
N THR A 97 -14.22 2.90 -4.86
CA THR A 97 -13.99 4.04 -5.75
C THR A 97 -13.47 5.25 -4.97
N PRO A 98 -12.53 6.03 -5.51
CA PRO A 98 -12.02 7.21 -4.83
C PRO A 98 -13.12 8.25 -4.60
N VAL A 99 -13.35 8.66 -3.35
CA VAL A 99 -14.23 9.78 -3.03
C VAL A 99 -13.53 11.12 -3.31
N THR A 100 -12.20 11.11 -3.14
CA THR A 100 -11.35 12.27 -3.38
C THR A 100 -10.66 12.20 -4.74
N SER A 101 -10.21 13.35 -5.25
CA SER A 101 -9.44 13.43 -6.49
C SER A 101 -7.98 12.97 -6.34
N LYS A 102 -7.61 12.24 -5.28
CA LYS A 102 -6.24 11.76 -5.05
C LYS A 102 -5.85 10.63 -6.01
N PHE A 103 -6.81 9.78 -6.37
CA PHE A 103 -6.58 8.58 -7.17
C PHE A 103 -7.39 8.62 -8.47
N ALA A 104 -6.88 7.94 -9.50
CA ALA A 104 -7.52 7.86 -10.82
C ALA A 104 -8.67 6.85 -10.86
N GLY A 105 -8.63 5.83 -10.01
CA GLY A 105 -9.64 4.77 -9.95
C GLY A 105 -9.52 3.91 -8.69
N ALA A 106 -10.37 2.89 -8.59
CA ALA A 106 -10.35 1.94 -7.48
C ALA A 106 -9.01 1.17 -7.44
N PRO A 107 -8.49 0.84 -6.24
CA PRO A 107 -7.28 0.04 -6.11
C PRO A 107 -7.52 -1.39 -6.59
N ARG A 108 -6.43 -2.03 -6.98
CA ARG A 108 -6.35 -3.49 -7.08
C ARG A 108 -5.62 -4.00 -5.87
N TYR A 109 -6.01 -5.18 -5.36
CA TYR A 109 -5.26 -5.77 -4.26
C TYR A 109 -5.31 -7.29 -4.27
N TRP A 110 -4.28 -7.85 -3.64
CA TRP A 110 -4.19 -9.24 -3.22
C TRP A 110 -4.14 -9.24 -1.71
N LEU A 111 -4.99 -10.05 -1.08
CA LEU A 111 -5.01 -10.27 0.37
C LEU A 111 -4.92 -11.77 0.62
N MET A 112 -3.81 -12.20 1.20
CA MET A 112 -3.59 -13.57 1.63
C MET A 112 -3.89 -13.66 3.12
N VAL A 113 -4.88 -14.48 3.50
CA VAL A 113 -5.12 -14.87 4.90
C VAL A 113 -4.53 -16.26 5.09
N TYR A 114 -3.66 -16.41 6.10
CA TYR A 114 -2.95 -17.63 6.38
C TYR A 114 -3.16 -18.09 7.81
N ASN A 115 -3.72 -19.28 7.98
CA ASN A 115 -3.97 -19.92 9.27
C ASN A 115 -3.15 -21.19 9.49
N GLY A 116 -2.44 -21.69 8.47
CA GLY A 116 -1.66 -22.93 8.54
C GLY A 116 -2.51 -24.20 8.57
N HIS A 117 -3.67 -24.15 9.19
CA HIS A 117 -4.61 -25.26 9.36
C HIS A 117 -6.06 -24.76 9.25
N ASP A 118 -6.99 -25.64 8.87
CA ASP A 118 -8.42 -25.39 8.66
C ASP A 118 -9.32 -25.98 9.77
N ASP A 119 -8.77 -26.09 10.99
CA ASP A 119 -9.41 -26.77 12.11
C ASP A 119 -10.70 -26.09 12.65
N TYR A 120 -11.01 -24.87 12.19
CA TYR A 120 -12.15 -24.07 12.66
C TYR A 120 -12.98 -23.53 11.49
N ALA A 121 -14.31 -23.49 11.65
CA ALA A 121 -15.23 -23.02 10.62
C ALA A 121 -14.92 -21.56 10.21
N GLY A 122 -14.85 -21.31 8.89
CA GLY A 122 -14.54 -19.98 8.35
C GLY A 122 -13.08 -19.53 8.48
N ALA A 123 -12.23 -20.32 9.14
CA ALA A 123 -10.79 -20.10 9.20
C ALA A 123 -10.06 -21.01 8.19
N ALA A 124 -10.19 -20.67 6.91
CA ALA A 124 -9.52 -21.42 5.85
C ALA A 124 -8.00 -21.45 6.10
N SER A 125 -7.36 -22.59 5.79
CA SER A 125 -5.94 -22.81 6.04
C SER A 125 -5.07 -21.78 5.30
N CYS A 126 -5.37 -21.54 4.02
CA CYS A 126 -4.80 -20.47 3.22
C CYS A 126 -5.80 -20.01 2.16
N ARG A 127 -6.17 -18.72 2.20
CA ARG A 127 -7.13 -18.14 1.26
C ARG A 127 -6.63 -16.81 0.71
N LEU A 128 -6.61 -16.70 -0.61
CA LEU A 128 -6.22 -15.51 -1.36
C LEU A 128 -7.46 -14.81 -1.92
N TYR A 129 -7.60 -13.53 -1.63
CA TYR A 129 -8.58 -12.64 -2.22
C TYR A 129 -7.88 -11.73 -3.22
N TYR A 130 -8.36 -11.70 -4.47
CA TYR A 130 -7.90 -10.77 -5.49
C TYR A 130 -9.04 -9.86 -5.91
N PHE A 131 -8.88 -8.56 -5.69
CA PHE A 131 -9.80 -7.53 -6.18
C PHE A 131 -9.19 -6.81 -7.37
N ASN A 132 -9.88 -6.86 -8.51
CA ASN A 132 -9.42 -6.27 -9.77
C ASN A 132 -9.85 -4.79 -9.96
N GLY A 133 -10.49 -4.20 -8.96
CA GLY A 133 -11.13 -2.88 -9.03
C GLY A 133 -12.65 -2.91 -9.18
N MET A 134 -13.24 -4.10 -9.41
CA MET A 134 -14.70 -4.26 -9.55
C MET A 134 -15.21 -5.50 -8.80
N THR A 135 -14.53 -6.63 -8.95
CA THR A 135 -14.96 -7.92 -8.43
C THR A 135 -13.84 -8.57 -7.63
N VAL A 136 -14.23 -9.37 -6.64
CA VAL A 136 -13.32 -10.18 -5.84
C VAL A 136 -13.31 -11.61 -6.38
N THR A 137 -12.13 -12.14 -6.63
CA THR A 137 -11.89 -13.57 -6.88
C THR A 137 -11.30 -14.18 -5.63
N VAL A 138 -11.80 -15.35 -5.22
CA VAL A 138 -11.31 -16.08 -4.05
C VAL A 138 -10.66 -17.37 -4.50
N THR A 139 -9.44 -17.61 -4.05
CA THR A 139 -8.69 -18.83 -4.33
C THR A 139 -8.27 -19.46 -3.01
N GLU A 140 -8.62 -20.73 -2.82
CA GLU A 140 -8.11 -21.52 -1.70
C GLU A 140 -6.82 -22.20 -2.13
N LEU A 141 -5.82 -22.17 -1.25
CA LEU A 141 -4.51 -22.73 -1.52
C LEU A 141 -4.23 -23.84 -0.52
N ILE A 142 -3.68 -24.95 -1.00
CA ILE A 142 -3.21 -26.04 -0.15
C ILE A 142 -1.96 -25.54 0.59
N ASN A 143 -1.92 -25.74 1.90
CA ASN A 143 -0.78 -25.37 2.73
C ASN A 143 -0.28 -26.55 3.58
N ASN A 144 0.85 -26.34 4.26
CA ASN A 144 1.53 -27.36 5.05
C ASN A 144 1.84 -26.89 6.48
N GLY A 145 0.93 -26.14 7.12
CA GLY A 145 1.13 -25.65 8.49
C GLY A 145 2.19 -24.55 8.62
N PHE A 146 2.73 -24.36 9.82
CA PHE A 146 3.72 -23.31 10.09
C PHE A 146 5.14 -23.88 10.21
N PRO A 147 6.18 -23.13 9.80
CA PRO A 147 6.13 -21.83 9.13
C PRO A 147 5.91 -21.93 7.60
N GLN A 148 5.43 -20.85 6.98
CA GLN A 148 5.22 -20.77 5.53
C GLN A 148 5.79 -19.47 4.95
N SER A 149 6.50 -19.57 3.83
CA SER A 149 6.99 -18.43 3.07
C SER A 149 6.04 -18.06 1.93
N PHE A 150 5.93 -16.75 1.68
CA PHE A 150 5.15 -16.14 0.61
C PHE A 150 6.03 -15.21 -0.21
N ALA A 151 5.94 -15.35 -1.52
CA ALA A 151 6.60 -14.48 -2.48
C ALA A 151 5.63 -13.39 -2.93
N ILE A 152 6.07 -12.14 -2.85
CA ILE A 152 5.32 -10.97 -3.30
C ILE A 152 6.01 -10.43 -4.55
N SER A 153 5.23 -10.24 -5.61
CA SER A 153 5.69 -9.74 -6.90
C SER A 153 4.66 -8.79 -7.51
N GLU A 154 5.00 -8.13 -8.61
CA GLU A 154 4.08 -7.21 -9.30
C GLU A 154 2.78 -7.88 -9.77
N THR A 155 2.79 -9.21 -9.95
CA THR A 155 1.65 -9.99 -10.42
C THR A 155 0.79 -10.56 -9.28
N GLY A 156 1.23 -10.42 -8.03
CA GLY A 156 0.48 -10.88 -6.86
C GLY A 156 1.31 -11.57 -5.78
N ILE A 157 0.62 -12.36 -4.96
CA ILE A 157 1.17 -13.13 -3.84
C ILE A 157 1.06 -14.62 -4.16
N VAL A 158 2.17 -15.34 -4.06
CA VAL A 158 2.23 -16.80 -4.27
C VAL A 158 2.94 -17.50 -3.12
N LEU A 159 2.72 -18.81 -2.99
CA LEU A 159 3.42 -19.64 -2.01
C LEU A 159 4.89 -19.83 -2.42
N GLY A 160 5.78 -19.82 -1.42
CA GLY A 160 7.20 -20.08 -1.59
C GLY A 160 8.07 -18.83 -1.52
N GLU A 161 9.29 -18.96 -2.03
CA GLU A 161 10.30 -17.90 -2.09
C GLU A 161 10.69 -17.70 -3.56
N GLY A 162 10.97 -16.46 -3.99
CA GLY A 162 11.30 -16.16 -5.39
C GLY A 162 10.59 -14.96 -6.01
N GLY A 163 9.82 -14.20 -5.22
CA GLY A 163 9.28 -12.90 -5.63
C GLY A 163 10.28 -11.76 -5.41
N SER A 164 9.85 -10.54 -5.72
CA SER A 164 10.59 -9.31 -5.40
C SER A 164 10.78 -9.14 -3.89
N TYR A 165 9.82 -9.62 -3.10
CA TYR A 165 9.91 -9.70 -1.65
C TYR A 165 9.49 -11.09 -1.17
N ALA A 166 10.01 -11.49 -0.01
CA ALA A 166 9.64 -12.73 0.66
C ALA A 166 9.19 -12.42 2.09
N VAL A 167 8.07 -13.01 2.51
CA VAL A 167 7.51 -12.90 3.86
C VAL A 167 7.36 -14.30 4.43
N LYS A 168 7.86 -14.52 5.64
CA LYS A 168 7.71 -15.79 6.36
C LYS A 168 6.73 -15.62 7.51
N LEU A 169 5.66 -16.41 7.51
CA LEU A 169 4.68 -16.46 8.59
C LEU A 169 4.91 -17.72 9.42
N GLU A 170 5.31 -17.53 10.68
CA GLU A 170 5.48 -18.60 11.67
C GLU A 170 4.20 -18.90 12.45
N THR A 171 3.21 -18.02 12.31
CA THR A 171 1.95 -18.00 13.04
C THR A 171 0.87 -17.46 12.10
N PRO A 172 -0.42 -17.62 12.46
CA PRO A 172 -1.51 -17.08 11.66
C PRO A 172 -1.29 -15.60 11.37
N GLY A 173 -1.54 -15.20 10.14
CA GLY A 173 -1.23 -13.86 9.67
C GLY A 173 -1.88 -13.53 8.34
N VAL A 174 -1.67 -12.29 7.93
CA VAL A 174 -2.23 -11.70 6.72
C VAL A 174 -1.10 -11.02 5.95
N VAL A 175 -1.08 -11.19 4.64
CA VAL A 175 -0.18 -10.47 3.72
C VAL A 175 -1.03 -9.78 2.68
N ALA A 176 -0.80 -8.49 2.43
CA ALA A 176 -1.47 -7.76 1.38
C ALA A 176 -0.50 -7.07 0.44
N LEU A 177 -0.90 -6.99 -0.83
CA LEU A 177 -0.30 -6.18 -1.87
C LEU A 177 -1.41 -5.32 -2.48
N ILE A 178 -1.20 -4.02 -2.56
CA ILE A 178 -2.12 -3.07 -3.18
C ILE A 178 -1.41 -2.39 -4.34
N GLU A 179 -2.14 -2.20 -5.42
CA GLU A 179 -1.79 -1.39 -6.58
C GLU A 179 -2.84 -0.28 -6.73
N ILE A 180 -2.40 0.97 -6.82
CA ILE A 180 -3.29 2.11 -7.07
C ILE A 180 -2.64 3.11 -8.01
N GLU A 181 -3.47 3.73 -8.84
CA GLU A 181 -3.05 4.77 -9.78
C GLU A 181 -3.34 6.15 -9.20
N PRO A 182 -2.31 6.98 -8.93
CA PRO A 182 -2.53 8.36 -8.48
C PRO A 182 -3.14 9.21 -9.59
N LYS A 183 -3.99 10.18 -9.23
CA LYS A 183 -4.57 11.10 -10.20
C LYS A 183 -3.48 12.02 -10.76
N LYS A 184 -3.39 12.09 -12.08
CA LYS A 184 -2.39 12.89 -12.80
C LYS A 184 -2.67 14.39 -12.66
N ILE A 185 -1.62 15.16 -12.31
CA ILE A 185 -1.67 16.63 -12.26
C ILE A 185 -0.96 17.26 -13.48
N VAL A 186 0.01 16.57 -14.10
CA VAL A 186 0.77 17.06 -15.27
C VAL A 186 1.04 15.93 -16.27
N ALA A 187 1.15 16.25 -17.56
CA ALA A 187 1.40 15.35 -18.70
C ALA A 187 2.70 14.49 -18.60
N GLY A 188 2.74 13.47 -17.75
CA GLY A 188 3.76 12.42 -17.70
C GLY A 188 3.16 10.99 -17.66
N ASN A 189 4.03 9.97 -17.72
CA ASN A 189 3.59 8.57 -17.61
C ASN A 189 3.03 8.29 -16.21
N ILE A 190 1.93 7.54 -16.15
CA ILE A 190 1.30 7.12 -14.89
C ILE A 190 2.12 5.93 -14.38
N ASN A 191 2.89 6.14 -13.32
CA ASN A 191 3.48 5.02 -12.59
C ASN A 191 2.45 4.55 -11.56
N LYS A 192 2.04 3.29 -11.69
CA LYS A 192 1.27 2.60 -10.65
C LYS A 192 2.08 2.55 -9.37
N ILE A 193 1.45 2.85 -8.25
CA ILE A 193 2.07 2.72 -6.93
C ILE A 193 1.66 1.37 -6.38
N GLN A 194 2.64 0.51 -6.12
CA GLN A 194 2.43 -0.80 -5.51
C GLN A 194 3.03 -0.84 -4.11
N ARG A 195 2.24 -1.18 -3.10
CA ARG A 195 2.70 -1.26 -1.70
C ARG A 195 2.19 -2.52 -1.03
N TRP A 196 2.99 -3.06 -0.13
CA TRP A 196 2.68 -4.32 0.54
C TRP A 196 2.90 -4.19 2.04
N ALA A 197 2.16 -5.00 2.80
CA ALA A 197 2.39 -5.17 4.22
C ALA A 197 2.02 -6.59 4.64
N SER A 198 2.57 -7.00 5.77
CA SER A 198 2.21 -8.24 6.45
C SER A 198 2.00 -7.98 7.91
N ALA A 199 1.05 -8.68 8.52
CA ALA A 199 0.91 -8.74 9.97
C ALA A 199 0.73 -10.18 10.41
N ARG A 200 1.25 -10.51 11.58
CA ARG A 200 1.08 -11.84 12.17
C ARG A 200 0.72 -11.75 13.64
N MET A 201 0.04 -12.79 14.11
CA MET A 201 -0.27 -12.97 15.51
C MET A 201 0.96 -13.47 16.27
N VAL A 202 1.27 -12.87 17.41
CA VAL A 202 2.32 -13.35 18.31
C VAL A 202 1.74 -13.49 19.71
N SER A 203 2.04 -14.61 20.37
CA SER A 203 1.72 -14.83 21.78
C SER A 203 3.00 -14.67 22.60
N VAL A 204 3.00 -13.73 23.55
CA VAL A 204 4.10 -13.54 24.51
C VAL A 204 3.51 -13.59 25.92
N GLY A 205 3.89 -14.62 26.69
CA GLY A 205 3.50 -14.73 28.10
C GLY A 205 1.99 -14.82 28.34
N GLY A 206 1.22 -15.38 27.40
CA GLY A 206 -0.24 -15.49 27.49
C GLY A 206 -1.01 -14.24 27.02
N SER A 207 -0.31 -13.18 26.61
CA SER A 207 -0.90 -12.03 25.93
C SER A 207 -0.69 -12.15 24.43
N PHE A 208 -1.73 -11.80 23.65
CA PHE A 208 -1.67 -11.80 22.20
C PHE A 208 -1.41 -10.39 21.67
N SER A 209 -0.53 -10.27 20.69
CA SER A 209 -0.24 -9.04 19.97
C SER A 209 -0.17 -9.27 18.47
N ILE A 210 -0.49 -8.22 17.71
CA ILE A 210 -0.36 -8.18 16.26
C ILE A 210 0.88 -7.35 15.96
N ILE A 211 1.84 -7.94 15.25
CA ILE A 211 3.05 -7.22 14.81
C ILE A 211 3.01 -6.97 13.31
#